data_AF-A0A372ZU59-F1
#
_entry.id   AF-A0A372ZU59-F1
#
_cell.length_a   1.000
_cell.length_b   1.000
_cell.length_c   1.000
_cell.angle_alpha   90.00
_cell.angle_beta   90.00
_cell.angle_gamma   90.00
#
_symmetry.space_group_name_H-M   'P 1'
#
loop_
_entity.id
_entity.type
_entity.pdbx_description
1 polymer ?
#
loop_
_entity_poly.entity_id
_entity_poly.type
_entity_poly.pdbx_seq_one_letter_code
_entity_poly.pdbx_strand_id
1 'polypeptide(L)'
;MPGPLDETYLGTLCHHLATEPPTDGPWVSRARGWAVPGGGTTSGAWLRASGDPSTLYPAALEAGLPLPLTSLTENRRQIAAEENALGAVLAVFAALVVTAPGRRAHLPGGPSIGTVLGGLTRRGGVHDMTVRATMRELGRAGRQAMSRLVHDAGRARGSQVDLRTVAALAYGTPGNRPQQLSTNPTGRWPGTLDGTSTWTPVAEVLRDAVFASYR
;
A
#
# COMPACT_ATOMS: atom_id res chain seq x y z
N MET A 1 8.15 -24.42 -5.34
CA MET A 1 7.58 -23.21 -4.73
C MET A 1 8.36 -22.02 -5.28
N PRO A 2 7.73 -20.90 -5.67
CA PRO A 2 8.48 -19.71 -6.05
C PRO A 2 9.27 -19.21 -4.83
N GLY A 3 10.51 -18.77 -5.04
CA GLY A 3 11.41 -18.33 -3.97
C GLY A 3 10.91 -17.12 -3.17
N PRO A 4 11.59 -16.77 -2.07
CA PRO A 4 11.32 -15.53 -1.33
C PRO A 4 11.51 -14.29 -2.21
N LEU A 5 10.84 -13.19 -1.88
CA LEU A 5 11.03 -11.89 -2.53
C LEU A 5 12.34 -11.27 -2.03
N ASP A 6 13.03 -10.53 -2.89
CA ASP A 6 14.15 -9.68 -2.46
C ASP A 6 13.59 -8.39 -1.87
N GLU A 7 13.71 -8.19 -0.56
CA GLU A 7 13.11 -7.06 0.15
C GLU A 7 13.93 -5.75 0.07
N THR A 8 15.04 -5.74 -0.68
CA THR A 8 15.94 -4.58 -0.82
C THR A 8 15.20 -3.31 -1.29
N TYR A 9 14.34 -3.43 -2.31
CA TYR A 9 13.57 -2.30 -2.79
C TYR A 9 12.53 -1.83 -1.76
N LEU A 10 11.84 -2.75 -1.09
CA LEU A 10 10.90 -2.38 -0.02
C LEU A 10 11.60 -1.63 1.11
N GLY A 11 12.81 -2.06 1.50
CA GLY A 11 13.66 -1.38 2.48
C GLY A 11 14.01 0.04 2.03
N THR A 12 14.47 0.19 0.78
CA THR A 12 14.83 1.47 0.17
C THR A 12 13.65 2.44 0.14
N LEU A 13 12.49 1.98 -0.34
CA LEU A 13 11.27 2.79 -0.39
C LEU A 13 10.80 3.20 1.01
N CYS A 14 10.82 2.28 1.98
CA CYS A 14 10.42 2.60 3.36
C CYS A 14 11.38 3.58 4.05
N HIS A 15 12.69 3.44 3.81
CA HIS A 15 13.69 4.38 4.31
C HIS A 15 13.45 5.76 3.71
N HIS A 16 13.31 5.85 2.40
CA HIS A 16 13.03 7.10 1.70
C HIS A 16 11.74 7.75 2.21
N LEU A 17 10.64 7.01 2.37
CA LEU A 17 9.41 7.55 2.94
C LEU A 17 9.58 8.10 4.37
N ALA A 18 10.51 7.55 5.15
CA ALA A 18 10.78 8.02 6.51
C ALA A 18 11.56 9.34 6.56
N THR A 19 12.41 9.60 5.56
CA THR A 19 13.33 10.76 5.54
C THR A 19 12.89 11.85 4.55
N GLU A 20 12.31 11.46 3.43
CA GLU A 20 11.95 12.26 2.26
C GLU A 20 10.50 11.92 1.84
N PRO A 21 9.49 12.49 2.53
CA PRO A 21 8.09 12.18 2.23
C PRO A 21 7.70 12.65 0.81
N PRO A 22 6.76 11.96 0.14
CA PRO A 22 6.37 12.30 -1.23
C PRO A 22 5.84 13.73 -1.30
N THR A 23 6.20 14.45 -2.36
CA THR A 23 5.73 15.82 -2.59
C THR A 23 4.44 15.83 -3.39
N ASP A 24 3.53 16.75 -3.06
CA ASP A 24 2.33 17.00 -3.85
C ASP A 24 2.71 17.70 -5.17
N GLY A 25 2.07 17.32 -6.26
CA GLY A 25 2.41 17.80 -7.60
C GLY A 25 1.40 17.39 -8.67
N PRO A 26 1.67 17.73 -9.95
CA PRO A 26 0.77 17.41 -11.07
C PRO A 26 0.42 15.92 -11.18
N TRP A 27 1.35 15.04 -10.81
CA TRP A 27 1.15 13.59 -10.74
C TRP A 27 -0.04 13.16 -9.89
N VAL A 28 -0.40 13.90 -8.83
CA VAL A 28 -1.51 13.58 -7.93
C VAL A 28 -2.83 13.49 -8.69
N SER A 29 -3.06 14.42 -9.64
CA SER A 29 -4.28 14.42 -10.45
C SER A 29 -4.41 13.15 -11.29
N ARG A 30 -3.29 12.66 -11.86
CA ARG A 30 -3.22 11.44 -12.65
C ARG A 30 -3.41 10.20 -11.77
N ALA A 31 -2.75 10.18 -10.61
CA ALA A 31 -2.76 9.05 -9.68
C ALA A 31 -4.13 8.79 -9.03
N ARG A 32 -5.01 9.81 -8.91
CA ARG A 32 -6.39 9.60 -8.42
C ARG A 32 -7.20 8.66 -9.31
N GLY A 33 -6.91 8.60 -10.61
CA GLY A 33 -7.56 7.69 -11.55
C GLY A 33 -7.07 6.25 -11.47
N TRP A 34 -6.03 5.97 -10.68
CA TRP A 34 -5.37 4.66 -10.67
C TRP A 34 -6.02 3.63 -9.77
N ALA A 35 -7.07 3.99 -9.02
CA ALA A 35 -7.88 3.05 -8.24
C ALA A 35 -8.59 1.99 -9.12
N VAL A 36 -8.45 2.05 -10.44
CA VAL A 36 -8.96 1.03 -11.37
C VAL A 36 -8.10 -0.25 -11.28
N PRO A 37 -8.73 -1.43 -11.13
CA PRO A 37 -8.01 -2.70 -11.08
C PRO A 37 -7.15 -2.95 -12.32
N GLY A 38 -6.01 -3.61 -12.14
CA GLY A 38 -5.15 -4.05 -13.24
C GLY A 38 -5.88 -4.99 -14.22
N GLY A 39 -5.64 -4.82 -15.52
CA GLY A 39 -6.38 -5.50 -16.60
C GLY A 39 -6.07 -6.98 -16.81
N GLY A 40 -4.89 -7.47 -16.39
CA GLY A 40 -4.45 -8.85 -16.63
C GLY A 40 -4.30 -9.70 -15.36
N THR A 41 -4.89 -10.90 -15.35
CA THR A 41 -4.79 -11.89 -14.26
C THR A 41 -3.38 -12.50 -14.10
N THR A 42 -2.53 -12.36 -15.11
CA THR A 42 -1.20 -12.98 -15.20
C THR A 42 -0.05 -12.11 -14.69
N SER A 43 -0.28 -10.80 -14.49
CA SER A 43 0.79 -9.85 -14.14
C SER A 43 1.07 -9.76 -12.64
N GLY A 44 0.10 -10.11 -11.78
CA GLY A 44 0.19 -9.86 -10.34
C GLY A 44 0.02 -8.39 -9.93
N ALA A 45 -0.20 -7.49 -10.90
CA ALA A 45 -0.46 -6.07 -10.68
C ALA A 45 -1.84 -5.85 -10.05
N TRP A 46 -1.89 -5.09 -8.97
CA TRP A 46 -3.12 -4.78 -8.24
C TRP A 46 -3.84 -3.55 -8.82
N LEU A 47 -3.08 -2.53 -9.19
CA LEU A 47 -3.59 -1.31 -9.83
C LEU A 47 -3.20 -1.31 -11.31
N ARG A 48 -4.00 -0.62 -12.14
CA ARG A 48 -3.69 -0.46 -13.57
C ARG A 48 -2.30 0.15 -13.81
N ALA A 49 -1.88 1.09 -12.96
CA ALA A 49 -0.57 1.71 -13.05
C ALA A 49 0.59 0.76 -12.68
N SER A 50 0.36 -0.22 -11.80
CA SER A 50 1.37 -1.20 -11.31
C SER A 50 1.73 -2.29 -12.33
N GLY A 51 1.44 -2.06 -13.61
CA GLY A 51 1.90 -2.87 -14.74
C GLY A 51 2.07 -2.03 -16.00
N ASP A 52 2.18 -0.71 -15.83
CA ASP A 52 2.45 0.26 -16.89
C ASP A 52 3.56 1.22 -16.43
N PRO A 53 4.83 0.82 -16.59
CA PRO A 53 5.99 1.62 -16.20
C PRO A 53 5.97 3.03 -16.80
N SER A 54 5.43 3.18 -18.01
CA SER A 54 5.36 4.47 -18.72
C SER A 54 4.44 5.48 -18.02
N THR A 55 3.45 4.99 -17.27
CA THR A 55 2.57 5.80 -16.43
C THR A 55 3.11 5.94 -15.00
N LEU A 56 3.66 4.85 -14.44
CA LEU A 56 4.06 4.77 -13.04
C LEU A 56 5.35 5.53 -12.73
N TYR A 57 6.41 5.33 -13.52
CA TYR A 57 7.75 5.85 -13.19
C TYR A 57 7.85 7.36 -13.30
N PRO A 58 7.24 8.05 -14.30
CA PRO A 58 7.24 9.51 -14.31
C PRO A 58 6.57 10.12 -13.07
N ALA A 59 5.47 9.53 -12.59
CA ALA A 59 4.82 9.99 -11.37
C ALA A 59 5.68 9.76 -10.12
N ALA A 60 6.39 8.64 -10.06
CA ALA A 60 7.31 8.36 -8.96
C ALA A 60 8.46 9.37 -8.93
N LEU A 61 9.07 9.68 -10.08
CA LEU A 61 10.10 10.71 -10.21
C LEU A 61 9.58 12.08 -9.80
N GLU A 62 8.40 12.48 -10.26
CA GLU A 62 7.76 13.74 -9.84
C GLU A 62 7.46 13.79 -8.34
N ALA A 63 7.11 12.65 -7.73
CA ALA A 63 6.88 12.53 -6.29
C ALA A 63 8.17 12.46 -5.47
N GLY A 64 9.33 12.32 -6.12
CA GLY A 64 10.64 12.14 -5.50
C GLY A 64 10.97 10.70 -5.09
N LEU A 65 10.14 9.71 -5.43
CA LEU A 65 10.29 8.33 -4.94
C LEU A 65 11.33 7.53 -5.73
N PRO A 66 12.05 6.59 -5.07
CA PRO A 66 12.98 5.70 -5.74
C PRO A 66 12.25 4.78 -6.71
N LEU A 67 12.88 4.51 -7.86
CA LEU A 67 12.37 3.58 -8.86
C LEU A 67 12.77 2.13 -8.51
N PRO A 68 11.97 1.12 -8.95
CA PRO A 68 12.31 -0.29 -8.84
C PRO A 68 13.73 -0.60 -9.35
N LEU A 69 14.46 -1.46 -8.64
CA LEU A 69 15.85 -1.82 -8.95
C LEU A 69 15.94 -2.97 -9.95
N THR A 70 14.89 -3.79 -10.05
CA THR A 70 14.89 -5.00 -10.87
C THR A 70 14.79 -4.67 -12.35
N SER A 71 15.74 -5.17 -13.17
CA SER A 71 15.62 -5.07 -14.63
C SER A 71 14.40 -5.87 -15.10
N LEU A 72 13.68 -5.33 -16.10
CA LEU A 72 12.37 -5.81 -16.57
C LEU A 72 12.33 -7.28 -17.06
N THR A 73 13.46 -7.99 -17.07
CA THR A 73 13.66 -9.24 -17.82
C THR A 73 13.68 -10.52 -17.00
N GLU A 74 13.92 -10.51 -15.67
CA GLU A 74 14.33 -11.76 -14.99
C GLU A 74 13.35 -12.33 -13.94
N ASN A 75 12.52 -11.51 -13.27
CA ASN A 75 11.57 -12.01 -12.27
C ASN A 75 10.24 -11.22 -12.24
N ARG A 76 9.24 -11.70 -12.99
CA ARG A 76 7.91 -11.07 -13.08
C ARG A 76 7.24 -10.85 -11.72
N ARG A 77 7.45 -11.75 -10.77
CA ARG A 77 6.85 -11.65 -9.44
C ARG A 77 7.51 -10.57 -8.59
N GLN A 78 8.84 -10.46 -8.68
CA GLN A 78 9.61 -9.38 -8.04
C GLN A 78 9.19 -8.02 -8.60
N ILE A 79 9.14 -7.89 -9.93
CA ILE A 79 8.69 -6.66 -10.61
C ILE A 79 7.29 -6.28 -10.12
N ALA A 80 6.35 -7.23 -10.09
CA ALA A 80 5.00 -6.97 -9.61
C ALA A 80 4.96 -6.49 -8.15
N ALA A 81 5.80 -7.05 -7.28
CA ALA A 81 5.89 -6.62 -5.87
C ALA A 81 6.38 -5.17 -5.75
N GLU A 82 7.44 -4.82 -6.49
CA GLU A 82 8.04 -3.48 -6.51
C GLU A 82 7.06 -2.43 -7.08
N GLU A 83 6.41 -2.74 -8.20
CA GLU A 83 5.44 -1.85 -8.86
C GLU A 83 4.12 -1.74 -8.09
N ASN A 84 3.69 -2.80 -7.40
CA ASN A 84 2.53 -2.75 -6.49
C ASN A 84 2.83 -1.84 -5.30
N ALA A 85 4.01 -1.95 -4.69
CA ALA A 85 4.40 -1.09 -3.57
C ALA A 85 4.40 0.39 -4.00
N LEU A 86 5.09 0.71 -5.10
CA LEU A 86 5.18 2.08 -5.61
C LEU A 86 3.81 2.64 -6.02
N GLY A 87 3.05 1.88 -6.82
CA GLY A 87 1.74 2.29 -7.30
C GLY A 87 0.72 2.49 -6.19
N ALA A 88 0.71 1.60 -5.18
CA ALA A 88 -0.18 1.73 -4.02
C ALA A 88 0.15 2.96 -3.17
N VAL A 89 1.44 3.24 -2.92
CA VAL A 89 1.89 4.43 -2.19
C VAL A 89 1.41 5.71 -2.89
N LEU A 90 1.64 5.82 -4.20
CA LEU A 90 1.21 6.99 -4.99
C LEU A 90 -0.32 7.12 -5.01
N ALA A 91 -1.06 6.03 -5.23
CA ALA A 91 -2.52 6.06 -5.30
C ALA A 91 -3.16 6.44 -3.95
N VAL A 92 -2.67 5.87 -2.84
CA VAL A 92 -3.18 6.20 -1.49
C VAL A 92 -2.81 7.63 -1.11
N PHE A 93 -1.59 8.08 -1.39
CA PHE A 93 -1.21 9.48 -1.19
C PHE A 93 -2.17 10.41 -1.96
N ALA A 94 -2.38 10.16 -3.26
CA ALA A 94 -3.22 11.00 -4.10
C ALA A 94 -4.70 11.03 -3.66
N ALA A 95 -5.20 9.93 -3.09
CA ALA A 95 -6.54 9.83 -2.54
C ALA A 95 -6.72 10.65 -1.24
N LEU A 96 -5.67 10.78 -0.42
CA LEU A 96 -5.72 11.44 0.88
C LEU A 96 -5.33 12.93 0.81
N VAL A 97 -4.32 13.29 0.00
CA VAL A 97 -3.57 14.55 0.10
C VAL A 97 -4.43 15.81 0.05
N VAL A 98 -5.54 15.79 -0.70
CA VAL A 98 -6.48 16.93 -0.81
C VAL A 98 -7.13 17.29 0.51
N THR A 99 -7.42 16.28 1.32
CA THR A 99 -8.18 16.42 2.55
C THR A 99 -7.31 16.21 3.79
N ALA A 100 -6.05 15.82 3.61
CA ALA A 100 -5.10 15.62 4.68
C ALA A 100 -4.69 16.98 5.30
N PRO A 101 -4.47 17.04 6.63
CA PRO A 101 -3.97 18.23 7.31
C PRO A 101 -2.70 18.77 6.64
N GLY A 102 -2.71 20.06 6.29
CA GLY A 102 -1.57 20.71 5.64
C GLY A 102 -1.15 20.09 4.30
N ARG A 103 -2.05 19.36 3.62
CA ARG A 103 -1.76 18.56 2.41
C ARG A 103 -0.65 17.53 2.61
N ARG A 104 -0.52 17.00 3.84
CA ARG A 104 0.46 15.96 4.19
C ARG A 104 -0.27 14.63 4.36
N ALA A 105 -0.46 13.89 3.28
CA ALA A 105 -1.07 12.55 3.35
C ALA A 105 -0.21 11.55 4.12
N HIS A 106 1.12 11.69 4.02
CA HIS A 106 2.07 10.83 4.71
C HIS A 106 2.50 11.41 6.06
N LEU A 107 2.51 10.58 7.10
CA LEU A 107 3.15 10.86 8.39
C LEU A 107 3.99 9.64 8.82
N PRO A 108 5.34 9.70 8.76
CA PRO A 108 6.20 8.64 9.30
C PRO A 108 5.90 8.40 10.79
N GLY A 109 5.63 7.14 11.15
CA GLY A 109 5.23 6.76 12.52
C GLY A 109 3.77 7.10 12.87
N GLY A 110 3.03 7.77 11.95
CA GLY A 110 1.60 8.01 12.05
C GLY A 110 0.76 6.74 11.93
N PRO A 111 -0.58 6.81 11.98
CA PRO A 111 -1.46 5.63 11.99
C PRO A 111 -1.26 4.75 10.75
N SER A 112 -1.37 3.43 10.92
CA SER A 112 -1.29 2.48 9.82
C SER A 112 -2.51 2.61 8.91
N ILE A 113 -2.41 2.12 7.68
CA ILE A 113 -3.59 2.10 6.79
C ILE A 113 -4.74 1.29 7.40
N GLY A 114 -4.45 0.21 8.13
CA GLY A 114 -5.45 -0.55 8.86
C GLY A 114 -6.18 0.30 9.89
N THR A 115 -5.44 1.05 10.70
CA THR A 115 -6.00 1.97 11.71
C THR A 115 -6.91 3.03 11.07
N VAL A 116 -6.45 3.66 9.98
CA VAL A 116 -7.20 4.68 9.24
C VAL A 116 -8.52 4.13 8.71
N LEU A 117 -8.50 2.92 8.12
CA LEU A 117 -9.69 2.27 7.59
C LEU A 117 -10.64 1.80 8.70
N GLY A 118 -10.12 1.19 9.78
CA GLY A 118 -10.94 0.78 10.92
C GLY A 118 -11.69 1.95 11.57
N GLY A 119 -11.05 3.12 11.65
CA GLY A 119 -11.70 4.34 12.16
C GLY A 119 -12.89 4.84 11.33
N LEU A 120 -13.03 4.43 10.07
CA LEU A 120 -14.19 4.79 9.22
C LEU A 120 -15.48 4.11 9.66
N THR A 121 -15.40 2.92 10.27
CA THR A 121 -16.59 2.15 10.69
C THR A 121 -17.50 2.95 11.64
N ARG A 122 -16.90 3.82 12.45
CA ARG A 122 -17.59 4.74 13.37
C ARG A 122 -18.40 5.84 12.69
N ARG A 123 -18.21 6.06 11.38
CA ARG A 123 -18.94 7.05 10.60
C ARG A 123 -20.31 6.54 10.11
N GLY A 124 -20.65 5.28 10.38
CA GLY A 124 -21.96 4.70 10.13
C GLY A 124 -21.94 3.36 9.38
N GLY A 125 -23.09 2.68 9.33
CA GLY A 125 -23.21 1.31 8.81
C GLY A 125 -22.75 1.12 7.36
N VAL A 126 -22.88 2.14 6.51
CA VAL A 126 -22.38 2.09 5.12
C VAL A 126 -20.85 1.96 5.10
N HIS A 127 -20.15 2.74 5.92
CA HIS A 127 -18.68 2.70 6.01
C HIS A 127 -18.19 1.40 6.63
N ASP A 128 -18.90 0.87 7.62
CA ASP A 128 -18.59 -0.45 8.20
C ASP A 128 -18.67 -1.56 7.14
N MET A 129 -19.74 -1.59 6.34
CA MET A 129 -19.88 -2.57 5.25
C MET A 129 -18.76 -2.47 4.21
N THR A 130 -18.35 -1.25 3.80
CA THR A 130 -17.28 -1.09 2.81
C THR A 130 -15.94 -1.52 3.38
N VAL A 131 -15.61 -1.11 4.61
CA VAL A 131 -14.36 -1.51 5.28
C VAL A 131 -14.30 -3.03 5.45
N ARG A 132 -15.37 -3.69 5.91
CA ARG A 132 -15.41 -5.16 6.00
C ARG A 132 -15.24 -5.83 4.64
N ALA A 133 -15.80 -5.27 3.58
CA ALA A 133 -15.57 -5.79 2.22
C ALA A 133 -14.10 -5.64 1.81
N THR A 134 -13.48 -4.49 2.07
CA THR A 134 -12.05 -4.24 1.82
C THR A 134 -11.15 -5.20 2.60
N MET A 135 -11.40 -5.40 3.89
CA MET A 135 -10.64 -6.32 4.73
C MET A 135 -10.77 -7.77 4.26
N ARG A 136 -11.98 -8.20 3.87
CA ARG A 136 -12.19 -9.54 3.29
C ARG A 136 -11.41 -9.74 1.98
N GLU A 137 -11.40 -8.73 1.11
CA GLU A 137 -10.64 -8.80 -0.15
C GLU A 137 -9.12 -8.82 0.11
N LEU A 138 -8.62 -8.02 1.05
CA LEU A 138 -7.21 -8.04 1.45
C LEU A 138 -6.79 -9.42 1.98
N GLY A 139 -7.58 -10.00 2.90
CA GLY A 139 -7.30 -11.33 3.47
C GLY A 139 -7.27 -12.45 2.42
N ARG A 140 -7.98 -12.27 1.30
CA ARG A 140 -8.02 -13.21 0.16
C ARG A 140 -7.00 -12.90 -0.93
N ALA A 141 -6.21 -11.82 -0.80
CA ALA A 141 -5.45 -11.23 -1.91
C ALA A 141 -6.31 -11.06 -3.18
N GLY A 142 -7.54 -10.61 -3.00
CA GLY A 142 -8.49 -10.43 -4.09
C GLY A 142 -8.05 -9.33 -5.05
N ARG A 143 -8.37 -9.48 -6.33
CA ARG A 143 -8.00 -8.52 -7.40
C ARG A 143 -8.48 -7.09 -7.13
N GLN A 144 -9.55 -6.95 -6.36
CA GLN A 144 -10.17 -5.66 -6.03
C GLN A 144 -9.64 -5.06 -4.72
N ALA A 145 -8.77 -5.76 -3.99
CA ALA A 145 -8.38 -5.38 -2.64
C ALA A 145 -7.73 -3.98 -2.60
N MET A 146 -6.76 -3.71 -3.49
CA MET A 146 -6.10 -2.40 -3.53
C MET A 146 -7.00 -1.28 -4.06
N SER A 147 -7.81 -1.55 -5.07
CA SER A 147 -8.81 -0.59 -5.57
C SER A 147 -9.73 -0.13 -4.44
N ARG A 148 -10.28 -1.09 -3.68
CA ARG A 148 -11.13 -0.82 -2.52
C ARG A 148 -10.39 -0.08 -1.41
N LEU A 149 -9.15 -0.46 -1.13
CA LEU A 149 -8.29 0.22 -0.15
C LEU A 149 -8.08 1.69 -0.52
N VAL A 150 -7.74 1.99 -1.78
CA VAL A 150 -7.56 3.37 -2.26
C VAL A 150 -8.87 4.16 -2.16
N HIS A 151 -10.00 3.54 -2.51
CA HIS A 151 -11.31 4.17 -2.38
C HIS A 151 -11.69 4.47 -0.92
N ASP A 152 -11.49 3.53 0.00
CA ASP A 152 -11.78 3.76 1.41
C ASP A 152 -10.79 4.75 2.04
N ALA A 153 -9.52 4.75 1.63
CA ALA A 153 -8.56 5.78 2.02
C ALA A 153 -9.07 7.18 1.63
N GLY A 154 -9.57 7.35 0.40
CA GLY A 154 -10.18 8.62 -0.03
C GLY A 154 -11.45 9.02 0.76
N ARG A 155 -12.12 8.07 1.43
CA ARG A 155 -13.24 8.36 2.35
C ARG A 155 -12.75 8.79 3.73
N ALA A 156 -11.50 8.47 4.10
CA ALA A 156 -10.87 8.86 5.36
C ALA A 156 -10.39 10.32 5.34
N ARG A 157 -11.32 11.24 5.03
CA ARG A 157 -11.05 12.68 5.02
C ARG A 157 -10.45 13.15 6.34
N GLY A 158 -9.45 14.04 6.24
CA GLY A 158 -8.73 14.58 7.39
C GLY A 158 -7.67 13.66 7.98
N SER A 159 -7.48 12.46 7.41
CA SER A 159 -6.49 11.51 7.92
C SER A 159 -5.13 11.68 7.26
N GLN A 160 -4.10 11.35 8.04
CA GLN A 160 -2.75 11.07 7.54
C GLN A 160 -2.49 9.57 7.73
N VAL A 161 -1.56 9.01 6.98
CA VAL A 161 -1.20 7.59 7.07
C VAL A 161 0.31 7.39 7.01
N ASP A 162 0.80 6.37 7.71
CA ASP A 162 2.13 5.86 7.48
C ASP A 162 2.14 5.01 6.19
N LEU A 163 2.53 5.62 5.06
CA LEU A 163 2.55 4.98 3.73
C LEU A 163 3.50 3.79 3.65
N ARG A 164 4.45 3.65 4.59
CA ARG A 164 5.30 2.45 4.68
C ARG A 164 4.46 1.20 4.94
N THR A 165 3.34 1.34 5.65
CA THR A 165 2.37 0.24 5.87
C THR A 165 1.62 -0.13 4.59
N VAL A 166 1.37 0.84 3.70
CA VAL A 166 0.77 0.60 2.37
C VAL A 166 1.78 -0.09 1.45
N ALA A 167 3.03 0.38 1.45
CA ALA A 167 4.12 -0.22 0.69
C ALA A 167 4.29 -1.69 1.07
N ALA A 168 4.46 -2.00 2.36
CA ALA A 168 4.62 -3.38 2.83
C ALA A 168 3.41 -4.27 2.51
N LEU A 169 2.18 -3.74 2.64
CA LEU A 169 0.95 -4.46 2.30
C LEU A 169 0.92 -4.88 0.82
N ALA A 170 1.19 -3.93 -0.09
CA ALA A 170 1.16 -4.17 -1.52
C ALA A 170 2.36 -4.99 -2.01
N TYR A 171 3.53 -4.81 -1.38
CA TYR A 171 4.73 -5.57 -1.65
C TYR A 171 4.58 -7.05 -1.27
N GLY A 172 3.99 -7.32 -0.10
CA GLY A 172 3.75 -8.67 0.41
C GLY A 172 2.59 -9.41 -0.25
N THR A 173 2.05 -8.91 -1.36
CA THR A 173 0.89 -9.51 -2.05
C THR A 173 1.05 -9.55 -3.58
N PRO A 174 2.22 -9.92 -4.15
CA PRO A 174 2.37 -10.01 -5.59
C PRO A 174 1.61 -11.23 -6.10
N GLY A 175 0.51 -11.00 -6.83
CA GLY A 175 -0.35 -12.06 -7.37
C GLY A 175 -1.49 -12.48 -6.44
N ASN A 176 -1.77 -13.80 -6.39
CA ASN A 176 -3.03 -14.34 -5.87
C ASN A 176 -2.98 -14.80 -4.39
N ARG A 177 -1.85 -14.63 -3.69
CA ARG A 177 -1.72 -15.06 -2.29
C ARG A 177 -0.84 -14.09 -1.49
N PRO A 178 -1.23 -13.74 -0.25
CA PRO A 178 -0.36 -13.01 0.67
C PRO A 178 0.93 -13.78 0.91
N GLN A 179 2.02 -13.04 1.07
CA GLN A 179 3.36 -13.53 1.29
C GLN A 179 3.87 -13.07 2.64
N GLN A 180 4.69 -13.93 3.22
CA GLN A 180 5.46 -13.58 4.39
C GLN A 180 6.69 -12.80 3.96
N LEU A 181 7.03 -11.76 4.72
CA LEU A 181 8.24 -10.97 4.59
C LEU A 181 9.18 -11.30 5.75
N SER A 182 10.47 -11.25 5.49
CA SER A 182 11.55 -11.55 6.44
C SER A 182 12.07 -10.31 7.15
N THR A 183 11.86 -9.12 6.58
CA THR A 183 12.22 -7.84 7.16
C THR A 183 11.00 -6.98 7.44
N ASN A 184 11.06 -6.13 8.45
CA ASN A 184 10.01 -5.15 8.75
C ASN A 184 10.57 -3.72 8.65
N PRO A 185 10.77 -3.19 7.43
CA PRO A 185 11.38 -1.87 7.23
C PRO A 185 10.41 -0.72 7.56
N THR A 186 9.15 -1.02 7.90
CA THR A 186 8.16 0.01 8.26
C THR A 186 8.43 0.61 9.63
N GLY A 187 9.13 -0.12 10.52
CA GLY A 187 9.26 0.22 11.94
C GLY A 187 7.92 0.18 12.71
N ARG A 188 6.84 -0.29 12.09
CA ARG A 188 5.54 -0.55 12.73
C ARG A 188 5.49 -2.01 13.16
N TRP A 189 4.73 -2.32 14.21
CA TRP A 189 4.58 -3.67 14.74
C TRP A 189 5.92 -4.33 15.15
N PRO A 190 6.66 -3.76 16.11
CA PRO A 190 8.01 -4.21 16.46
C PRO A 190 8.09 -5.68 16.90
N GLY A 191 7.01 -6.25 17.45
CA GLY A 191 6.97 -7.65 17.91
C GLY A 191 6.63 -8.70 16.85
N THR A 192 6.48 -8.33 15.57
CA THR A 192 6.04 -9.30 14.54
C THR A 192 7.12 -10.26 14.07
N LEU A 193 8.38 -9.94 14.37
CA LEU A 193 9.54 -10.79 14.10
C LEU A 193 10.11 -11.40 15.40
N ASP A 194 9.58 -11.01 16.56
CA ASP A 194 10.00 -11.55 17.85
C ASP A 194 9.45 -12.97 17.98
N GLY A 195 10.29 -13.97 17.69
CA GLY A 195 9.93 -15.39 17.77
C GLY A 195 9.56 -16.04 16.43
N THR A 196 9.53 -15.28 15.33
CA THR A 196 9.35 -15.81 13.97
C THR A 196 10.35 -15.18 13.01
N SER A 197 10.89 -15.95 12.04
CA SER A 197 11.78 -15.41 11.01
C SER A 197 11.05 -14.61 9.92
N THR A 198 9.72 -14.54 9.98
CA THR A 198 8.89 -13.86 9.00
C THR A 198 7.60 -13.30 9.61
N TRP A 199 6.94 -12.38 8.91
CA TRP A 199 5.66 -11.78 9.28
C TRP A 199 4.77 -11.55 8.04
N THR A 200 3.47 -11.30 8.24
CA THR A 200 2.51 -11.11 7.13
C THR A 200 1.87 -9.72 7.20
N PRO A 201 2.22 -8.77 6.29
CA PRO A 201 1.67 -7.41 6.30
C PRO A 201 0.15 -7.33 6.29
N VAL A 202 -0.51 -8.21 5.54
CA VAL A 202 -1.97 -8.30 5.50
C VAL A 202 -2.54 -8.58 6.88
N ALA A 203 -1.96 -9.51 7.64
CA ALA A 203 -2.47 -9.89 8.96
C ALA A 203 -2.39 -8.72 9.95
N GLU A 204 -1.30 -7.94 9.88
CA GLU A 204 -1.10 -6.77 10.72
C GLU A 204 -2.08 -5.65 10.40
N VAL A 205 -2.30 -5.36 9.12
CA VAL A 205 -3.29 -4.36 8.67
C VAL A 205 -4.72 -4.77 9.08
N LEU A 206 -5.06 -6.05 8.97
CA LEU A 206 -6.36 -6.56 9.41
C LEU A 206 -6.53 -6.43 10.93
N ARG A 207 -5.50 -6.76 11.71
CA ARG A 207 -5.51 -6.63 13.17
C ARG A 207 -5.72 -5.18 13.60
N ASP A 208 -4.96 -4.25 13.03
CA ASP A 208 -5.08 -2.82 13.30
C ASP A 208 -6.48 -2.28 12.94
N ALA A 209 -7.04 -2.71 11.80
CA ALA A 209 -8.37 -2.29 11.38
C ALA A 209 -9.47 -2.76 12.34
N VAL A 210 -9.40 -4.02 12.78
CA VAL A 210 -10.33 -4.57 13.78
C VAL A 210 -10.21 -3.80 15.08
N PHE A 211 -9.00 -3.61 15.59
CA PHE A 211 -8.77 -2.90 16.84
C PHE A 211 -9.26 -1.45 16.82
N ALA A 212 -8.99 -0.73 15.72
CA ALA A 212 -9.44 0.65 15.54
C ALA A 212 -10.96 0.78 15.36
N SER A 213 -11.66 -0.30 14.98
CA SER A 213 -13.13 -0.30 14.87
C SER A 213 -13.82 -0.39 16.24
N TYR A 214 -13.11 -0.83 17.29
CA TYR A 214 -13.64 -0.97 18.66
C TYR A 214 -13.26 0.17 19.60
N ARG A 215 -12.34 1.06 19.20
CA ARG A 215 -11.94 2.26 19.96
C ARG A 215 -12.73 3.47 19.49
#